data_AF-A0A963JSG8-F1
#
_entry.id   AF-A0A963JSG8-F1
#
_cell.length_a   1.000
_cell.length_b   1.000
_cell.length_c   1.000
_cell.angle_alpha   90.00
_cell.angle_beta   90.00
_cell.angle_gamma   90.00
#
_symmetry.space_group_name_H-M   'P 1'
#
loop_
_entity.id
_entity.type
_entity.pdbx_description
1 polymer ?
#
loop_
_entity_poly.entity_id
_entity_poly.type
_entity_poly.pdbx_seq_one_letter_code
_entity_poly.pdbx_strand_id
1 'polypeptide(L)'
;VARLAATILAEYAAAARKIKDTRNAPEATQDALAQLQRLVPKNFLTAAPWPQLAHFARYLKAITARLDKLRADPARDAAKLAELRPQEQRYWRLVAERKGAVDARMQELRWLLEELRVSFFAQELRTPQPVSVKRLDKLWAQINH
;
A
#
# COMPACT_ATOMS: atom_id res chain seq x y z
N VAL A 1 -2.13 22.65 -2.84
CA VAL A 1 -2.67 21.69 -1.84
C VAL A 1 -4.10 21.23 -2.18
N ALA A 2 -5.08 22.12 -2.34
CA ALA A 2 -6.49 21.75 -2.56
C ALA A 2 -6.73 20.80 -3.76
N ARG A 3 -6.10 21.07 -4.92
CA ARG A 3 -6.22 20.19 -6.10
C ARG A 3 -5.73 18.76 -5.83
N LEU A 4 -4.58 18.62 -5.17
CA LEU A 4 -4.01 17.31 -4.82
C LEU A 4 -4.93 16.56 -3.86
N ALA A 5 -5.44 17.23 -2.83
CA ALA A 5 -6.39 16.63 -1.89
C ALA A 5 -7.66 16.15 -2.59
N ALA A 6 -8.22 16.95 -3.50
CA ALA A 6 -9.40 16.57 -4.28
C ALA A 6 -9.14 15.32 -5.14
N THR A 7 -7.99 15.24 -5.81
CA THR A 7 -7.60 14.05 -6.58
C THR A 7 -7.46 12.82 -5.66
N ILE A 8 -6.79 12.94 -4.51
CA ILE A 8 -6.65 11.83 -3.57
C ILE A 8 -8.01 11.34 -3.08
N LEU A 9 -8.92 12.25 -2.73
CA LEU A 9 -10.26 11.90 -2.25
C LEU A 9 -11.12 11.25 -3.32
N ALA A 10 -10.99 11.66 -4.58
CA ALA A 10 -11.67 11.02 -5.71
C ALA A 10 -11.20 9.55 -5.88
N GLU A 11 -9.88 9.31 -5.85
CA GLU A 11 -9.33 7.96 -5.93
C GLU A 11 -9.67 7.11 -4.70
N TYR A 12 -9.73 7.73 -3.51
CA TYR A 12 -10.19 7.08 -2.30
C TYR A 12 -11.64 6.58 -2.45
N ALA A 13 -12.54 7.44 -2.95
CA ALA A 13 -13.93 7.08 -3.17
C ALA A 13 -14.07 5.95 -4.20
N ALA A 14 -13.29 5.99 -5.28
CA ALA A 14 -13.25 4.93 -6.28
C ALA A 14 -12.78 3.58 -5.69
N ALA A 15 -11.67 3.59 -4.94
CA ALA A 15 -11.14 2.40 -4.28
C ALA A 15 -12.13 1.83 -3.25
N ALA A 16 -12.71 2.69 -2.41
CA ALA A 16 -13.70 2.29 -1.40
C ALA A 16 -14.94 1.64 -2.04
N ARG A 17 -15.45 2.22 -3.13
CA ARG A 17 -16.54 1.63 -3.90
C ARG A 17 -16.15 0.27 -4.49
N LYS A 18 -14.97 0.18 -5.11
CA LYS A 18 -14.49 -1.07 -5.74
C LYS A 18 -14.31 -2.20 -4.72
N ILE A 19 -13.83 -1.89 -3.51
CA ILE A 19 -13.75 -2.85 -2.41
C ILE A 19 -15.15 -3.37 -2.05
N LYS A 20 -16.13 -2.47 -1.91
CA LYS A 20 -17.53 -2.83 -1.59
C LYS A 20 -18.20 -3.70 -2.66
N ASP A 21 -17.82 -3.51 -3.92
CA ASP A 21 -18.38 -4.24 -5.07
C ASP A 21 -17.71 -5.61 -5.27
N THR A 22 -16.50 -5.84 -4.74
CA THR A 22 -15.72 -7.08 -4.88
C THR A 22 -16.00 -8.10 -3.76
N ARG A 23 -17.27 -8.38 -3.47
CA ARG A 23 -17.67 -9.20 -2.30
C ARG A 23 -17.26 -10.67 -2.37
N ASN A 24 -16.94 -11.18 -3.56
CA ASN A 24 -16.59 -12.57 -3.81
C ASN A 24 -15.12 -12.91 -3.51
N ALA A 25 -14.31 -11.94 -3.05
CA ALA A 25 -12.92 -12.16 -2.68
C ALA A 25 -12.61 -11.54 -1.30
N PRO A 26 -13.00 -12.22 -0.20
CA PRO A 26 -12.89 -11.66 1.14
C PRO A 26 -11.44 -11.32 1.54
N GLU A 27 -10.50 -12.17 1.15
CA GLU A 27 -9.09 -12.00 1.50
C GLU A 27 -8.47 -10.75 0.84
N ALA A 28 -8.71 -10.56 -0.47
CA ALA A 28 -8.24 -9.39 -1.21
C ALA A 28 -8.93 -8.10 -0.77
N THR A 29 -10.23 -8.15 -0.46
CA THR A 29 -10.97 -6.97 0.01
C THR A 29 -10.60 -6.55 1.43
N GLN A 30 -10.35 -7.51 2.34
CA GLN A 30 -9.83 -7.21 3.67
C GLN A 30 -8.45 -6.55 3.60
N ASP A 31 -7.55 -7.09 2.78
CA ASP A 31 -6.23 -6.52 2.58
C ASP A 31 -6.28 -5.11 1.97
N ALA A 32 -7.08 -4.92 0.92
CA ALA A 32 -7.28 -3.63 0.26
C ALA A 32 -7.90 -2.58 1.20
N LEU A 33 -8.86 -2.98 2.04
CA LEU A 33 -9.47 -2.10 3.05
C LEU A 33 -8.44 -1.66 4.09
N ALA A 34 -7.61 -2.59 4.57
CA ALA A 34 -6.56 -2.28 5.51
C ALA A 34 -5.52 -1.32 4.89
N GLN A 35 -5.13 -1.53 3.63
CA GLN A 35 -4.27 -0.59 2.90
C GLN A 35 -4.91 0.80 2.77
N LEU A 36 -6.19 0.86 2.38
CA LEU A 36 -6.94 2.10 2.21
C LEU A 36 -6.96 2.94 3.50
N GLN A 37 -7.23 2.29 4.65
CA GLN A 37 -7.25 2.94 5.96
C GLN A 37 -5.87 3.45 6.40
N ARG A 38 -4.80 2.73 6.05
CA ARG A 38 -3.42 3.12 6.35
C ARG A 38 -2.92 4.27 5.49
N LEU A 39 -3.38 4.36 4.23
CA LEU A 39 -3.04 5.46 3.34
C LEU A 39 -3.82 6.72 3.69
N VAL A 40 -5.12 6.61 3.96
CA VAL A 40 -6.01 7.77 4.15
C VAL A 40 -6.68 7.73 5.53
N PRO A 41 -5.92 7.90 6.64
CA PRO A 41 -6.53 8.16 7.94
C PRO A 41 -7.22 9.54 7.95
N LYS A 42 -8.02 9.82 9.01
CA LYS A 42 -8.80 11.07 9.13
C LYS A 42 -7.95 12.35 8.95
N ASN A 43 -6.68 12.30 9.34
CA ASN A 43 -5.71 13.40 9.26
C ASN A 43 -4.61 13.18 8.21
N PHE A 44 -4.85 12.41 7.14
CA PHE A 44 -3.81 12.00 6.19
C PHE A 44 -2.99 13.15 5.57
N LEU A 45 -3.61 14.32 5.35
CA LEU A 45 -2.95 15.50 4.79
C LEU A 45 -1.84 16.05 5.69
N THR A 46 -1.93 15.83 7.00
CA THR A 46 -0.91 16.28 7.96
C THR A 46 -0.06 15.12 8.48
N ALA A 47 -0.54 13.88 8.37
CA ALA A 47 0.16 12.70 8.84
C ALA A 47 1.25 12.21 7.86
N ALA A 48 1.04 12.35 6.56
CA ALA A 48 1.99 11.88 5.55
C ALA A 48 2.95 12.99 5.11
N PRO A 49 4.25 12.70 4.89
CA PRO A 49 5.17 13.69 4.38
C PRO A 49 4.81 14.09 2.93
N TRP A 50 5.11 15.34 2.59
CA TRP A 50 4.68 15.96 1.33
C TRP A 50 5.07 15.19 0.06
N PRO A 51 6.31 14.66 -0.09
CA PRO A 51 6.68 13.89 -1.28
C PRO A 51 5.80 12.66 -1.49
N GLN A 52 5.36 12.02 -0.42
CA GLN A 52 4.54 10.81 -0.52
C GLN A 52 3.07 11.10 -0.78
N LEU A 53 2.55 12.24 -0.32
CA LEU A 53 1.20 12.68 -0.69
C LEU A 53 1.00 12.78 -2.21
N ALA A 54 2.04 13.18 -2.96
CA ALA A 54 1.98 13.23 -4.42
C ALA A 54 1.74 11.84 -5.07
N HIS A 55 2.07 10.75 -4.36
CA HIS A 55 1.90 9.38 -4.85
C HIS A 55 0.61 8.70 -4.37
N PHE A 56 -0.15 9.30 -3.46
CA PHE A 56 -1.34 8.67 -2.87
C PHE A 56 -2.39 8.32 -3.91
N ALA A 57 -2.68 9.23 -4.85
CA ALA A 57 -3.61 8.96 -5.94
C ALA A 57 -3.21 7.70 -6.72
N ARG A 58 -1.91 7.48 -6.95
CA ARG A 58 -1.42 6.28 -7.64
C ARG A 58 -1.58 5.03 -6.78
N TYR A 59 -1.28 5.08 -5.49
CA TYR A 59 -1.48 3.94 -4.58
C TYR A 59 -2.96 3.54 -4.50
N LEU A 60 -3.85 4.52 -4.45
CA LEU A 60 -5.30 4.28 -4.44
C LEU A 60 -5.80 3.73 -5.78
N LYS A 61 -5.28 4.21 -6.91
CA LYS A 61 -5.51 3.59 -8.22
C LYS A 61 -5.04 2.14 -8.28
N ALA A 62 -3.91 1.82 -7.65
CA ALA A 62 -3.40 0.44 -7.61
C ALA A 62 -4.35 -0.51 -6.88
N ILE A 63 -5.05 -0.05 -5.84
CA ILE A 63 -6.11 -0.82 -5.16
C ILE A 63 -7.23 -1.16 -6.16
N THR A 64 -7.72 -0.16 -6.89
CA THR A 64 -8.79 -0.37 -7.87
C THR A 64 -8.35 -1.33 -8.98
N ALA A 65 -7.17 -1.08 -9.57
CA ALA A 65 -6.60 -1.89 -10.64
C ALA A 65 -6.37 -3.36 -10.21
N ARG A 66 -5.93 -3.59 -8.97
CA ARG A 66 -5.83 -4.94 -8.41
C ARG A 66 -7.18 -5.66 -8.46
N LEU A 67 -8.22 -5.02 -7.92
CA LEU A 67 -9.56 -5.62 -7.82
C LEU A 67 -10.24 -5.78 -9.19
N ASP A 68 -9.89 -4.96 -10.18
CA ASP A 68 -10.30 -5.15 -11.57
C ASP A 68 -9.72 -6.45 -12.16
N LYS A 69 -8.41 -6.66 -11.98
CA LYS A 69 -7.70 -7.85 -12.51
C LYS A 69 -7.94 -9.11 -11.71
N LEU A 70 -8.32 -8.99 -10.45
CA LEU A 70 -8.56 -10.12 -9.55
C LEU A 70 -9.52 -11.16 -10.14
N ARG A 71 -10.55 -10.72 -10.87
CA ARG A 71 -11.51 -11.64 -11.51
C ARG A 71 -10.89 -12.47 -12.63
N ALA A 72 -9.92 -11.92 -13.35
CA ALA A 72 -9.26 -12.59 -14.45
C ALA A 72 -8.24 -13.62 -13.97
N ASP A 73 -7.52 -13.32 -12.88
CA ASP A 73 -6.48 -14.21 -12.33
C ASP A 73 -6.41 -14.15 -10.79
N PRO A 74 -7.35 -14.83 -10.08
CA PRO A 74 -7.35 -14.86 -8.62
C PRO A 74 -6.13 -15.56 -8.02
N ALA A 75 -5.59 -16.58 -8.71
CA ALA A 75 -4.47 -17.37 -8.24
C ALA A 75 -3.18 -16.53 -8.19
N ARG A 76 -2.94 -15.69 -9.20
CA ARG A 76 -1.83 -14.75 -9.20
C ARG A 76 -1.95 -13.70 -8.10
N ASP A 77 -3.14 -13.16 -7.86
CA ASP A 77 -3.35 -12.21 -6.76
C ASP A 77 -3.01 -12.85 -5.41
N ALA A 78 -3.53 -14.05 -5.16
CA ALA A 78 -3.26 -14.81 -3.94
C ALA A 78 -1.77 -15.10 -3.75
N ALA A 79 -1.07 -15.52 -4.81
CA ALA A 79 0.38 -15.75 -4.76
C ALA A 79 1.16 -14.48 -4.42
N LYS A 80 0.81 -13.34 -5.05
CA LYS A 80 1.45 -12.05 -4.75
C LYS A 80 1.12 -11.51 -3.36
N LEU A 81 -0.09 -11.75 -2.87
CA LEU A 81 -0.46 -11.44 -1.50
C LEU A 81 0.32 -12.29 -0.49
N ALA A 82 0.51 -13.58 -0.78
CA ALA A 82 1.33 -14.47 0.06
C ALA A 82 2.80 -14.02 0.11
N GLU A 83 3.38 -13.55 -1.00
CA GLU A 83 4.73 -12.96 -1.02
C GLU A 83 4.83 -11.64 -0.23
N LEU A 84 3.78 -10.81 -0.27
CA LEU A 84 3.75 -9.49 0.39
C LEU A 84 3.57 -9.58 1.90
N ARG A 85 2.72 -10.51 2.38
CA ARG A 85 2.30 -10.59 3.79
C ARG A 85 3.43 -10.61 4.81
N PRO A 86 4.48 -11.45 4.67
CA PRO A 86 5.57 -11.47 5.63
C PRO A 86 6.27 -10.11 5.77
N GLN A 87 6.35 -9.35 4.66
CA GLN A 87 6.98 -8.04 4.59
C GLN A 87 6.17 -6.97 5.33
N GLU A 88 4.85 -6.98 5.17
CA GLU A 88 3.97 -6.07 5.92
C GLU A 88 3.86 -6.46 7.39
N GLN A 89 3.72 -7.75 7.69
CA GLN A 89 3.55 -8.24 9.06
C GLN A 89 4.74 -7.88 9.93
N ARG A 90 5.98 -8.11 9.45
CA ARG A 90 7.18 -7.74 10.21
C ARG A 90 7.26 -6.23 10.45
N TYR A 91 6.90 -5.42 9.45
CA TYR A 91 6.90 -3.97 9.58
C TYR A 91 5.91 -3.50 10.65
N TRP A 92 4.65 -3.93 10.57
CA TRP A 92 3.61 -3.51 11.52
C TRP A 92 3.84 -4.06 12.92
N ARG A 93 4.45 -5.24 13.04
CA ARG A 93 4.89 -5.79 14.32
C ARG A 93 5.92 -4.88 14.99
N LEU A 94 6.95 -4.44 14.26
CA LEU A 94 7.96 -3.53 14.80
C LEU A 94 7.38 -2.15 15.17
N VAL A 95 6.46 -1.62 14.34
CA VAL A 95 5.73 -0.39 14.68
C VAL A 95 4.97 -0.55 16.00
N ALA A 96 4.30 -1.68 16.21
CA ALA A 96 3.59 -1.96 17.46
C ALA A 96 4.55 -2.11 18.66
N GLU A 97 5.65 -2.84 18.51
CA GLU A 97 6.70 -3.01 19.53
C GLU A 97 7.30 -1.65 19.96
N ARG A 98 7.46 -0.74 19.00
CA ARG A 98 7.93 0.64 19.22
C ARG A 98 6.82 1.63 19.60
N LYS A 99 5.62 1.16 19.93
CA LYS A 99 4.46 2.00 20.31
C LYS A 99 4.16 3.12 19.30
N GLY A 100 4.35 2.82 18.01
CA GLY A 100 4.12 3.77 16.91
C GLY A 100 5.32 4.64 16.53
N ALA A 101 6.46 4.54 17.23
CA ALA A 101 7.67 5.28 16.85
C ALA A 101 8.30 4.70 15.58
N VAL A 102 8.54 5.57 14.60
CA VAL A 102 9.06 5.24 13.26
C VAL A 102 10.24 6.16 12.96
N ASP A 103 11.42 5.58 12.77
CA ASP A 103 12.61 6.31 12.31
C ASP A 103 12.64 6.45 10.79
N ALA A 104 13.65 7.15 10.26
CA ALA A 104 13.78 7.40 8.83
C ALA A 104 13.86 6.11 7.98
N ARG A 105 14.49 5.04 8.48
CA ARG A 105 14.63 3.76 7.77
C ARG A 105 13.32 3.00 7.75
N MET A 106 12.60 2.98 8.87
CA MET A 106 11.24 2.44 8.91
C MET A 106 10.31 3.23 7.99
N GLN A 107 10.43 4.56 7.95
CA GLN A 107 9.64 5.38 7.03
C GLN A 107 9.97 5.09 5.56
N GLU A 108 11.23 4.91 5.21
CA GLU A 108 11.63 4.47 3.87
C GLU A 108 11.00 3.12 3.51
N LEU A 109 11.08 2.16 4.43
CA LEU A 109 10.50 0.83 4.25
C LEU A 109 8.97 0.86 4.11
N ARG A 110 8.29 1.70 4.90
CA ARG A 110 6.84 1.93 4.82
C ARG A 110 6.40 2.29 3.41
N TRP A 111 7.15 3.16 2.73
CA TRP A 111 6.81 3.60 1.39
C TRP A 111 7.22 2.60 0.32
N LEU A 112 8.35 1.90 0.51
CA LEU A 112 8.71 0.78 -0.36
C LEU A 112 7.69 -0.37 -0.33
N LEU A 113 6.97 -0.58 0.79
CA LEU A 113 5.85 -1.52 0.84
C LEU A 113 4.70 -1.11 -0.11
N GLU A 114 4.38 0.19 -0.22
CA GLU A 114 3.37 0.65 -1.18
C GLU A 114 3.86 0.52 -2.61
N GLU A 115 5.15 0.81 -2.87
CA GLU A 115 5.74 0.60 -4.18
C GLU A 115 5.73 -0.89 -4.57
N LEU A 116 6.00 -1.79 -3.63
CA LEU A 116 5.92 -3.23 -3.85
C LEU A 116 4.50 -3.66 -4.21
N ARG A 117 3.49 -3.10 -3.52
CA ARG A 117 2.07 -3.31 -3.86
C ARG A 117 1.76 -2.87 -5.28
N VAL A 118 2.22 -1.69 -5.72
CA VAL A 118 2.05 -1.23 -7.11
C VAL A 118 2.74 -2.20 -8.08
N SER A 119 3.97 -2.61 -7.80
CA SER A 119 4.74 -3.56 -8.63
C SER A 119 4.05 -4.93 -8.75
N PHE A 120 3.39 -5.40 -7.70
CA PHE A 120 2.71 -6.68 -7.70
C PHE A 120 1.36 -6.66 -8.41
N PHE A 121 0.55 -5.63 -8.16
CA PHE A 121 -0.86 -5.65 -8.55
C PHE A 121 -1.21 -4.70 -9.70
N ALA A 122 -0.40 -3.65 -9.94
CA ALA A 122 -0.70 -2.56 -10.86
C ALA A 122 0.54 -2.05 -11.61
N GLN A 123 1.26 -2.96 -12.28
CA GLN A 123 2.53 -2.68 -12.99
C GLN A 123 2.42 -1.54 -14.01
N GLU A 124 1.28 -1.38 -14.65
CA GLU A 124 0.95 -0.31 -15.60
C GLU A 124 1.06 1.09 -14.99
N LEU A 125 0.88 1.22 -13.68
CA LEU A 125 1.00 2.51 -12.99
C LEU A 125 2.46 2.93 -12.76
N ARG A 126 3.41 2.01 -12.97
CA ARG A 126 4.86 2.15 -12.79
C ARG A 126 5.26 2.55 -11.37
N THR A 127 6.45 2.15 -10.96
CA THR A 127 7.08 2.60 -9.71
C THR A 127 8.12 3.68 -10.02
N PRO A 128 8.37 4.64 -9.12
CA PRO A 128 9.37 5.69 -9.36
C PRO A 128 10.79 5.15 -9.18
N GLN A 129 10.92 4.00 -8.52
CA GLN A 129 12.16 3.28 -8.32
C GLN A 129 11.92 1.76 -8.40
N PRO A 130 12.93 0.97 -8.77
CA PRO A 130 12.86 -0.48 -8.71
C PRO A 130 12.64 -0.97 -7.27
N VAL A 131 11.67 -1.87 -7.09
CA VAL A 131 11.30 -2.44 -5.79
C VAL A 131 11.08 -3.94 -5.92
N SER A 132 11.52 -4.68 -4.91
CA SER A 132 11.38 -6.14 -4.81
C SER A 132 11.45 -6.56 -3.35
N VAL A 133 10.96 -7.76 -3.04
CA VAL A 133 11.08 -8.38 -1.70
C VAL A 133 12.53 -8.37 -1.21
N LYS A 134 13.48 -8.78 -2.07
CA LYS A 134 14.92 -8.75 -1.77
C LYS A 134 15.44 -7.36 -1.39
N ARG A 135 14.92 -6.30 -2.03
CA ARG A 135 15.27 -4.92 -1.67
C ARG A 135 14.74 -4.58 -0.28
N LEU A 136 13.48 -4.92 0.01
CA LEU A 136 12.90 -4.69 1.33
C LEU A 136 13.65 -5.47 2.43
N ASP A 137 14.07 -6.71 2.16
CA ASP A 137 14.88 -7.52 3.09
C ASP A 137 16.23 -6.87 3.40
N LYS A 138 16.90 -6.31 2.39
CA LYS A 138 18.15 -5.58 2.58
C LYS A 138 17.97 -4.36 3.47
N LEU A 139 16.89 -3.59 3.28
CA LEU A 139 16.58 -2.45 4.14
C LEU A 139 16.20 -2.90 5.55
N TRP A 140 15.41 -3.97 5.68
CA TRP A 140 15.00 -4.51 6.97
C TRP A 140 16.20 -4.89 7.84
N ALA A 141 17.22 -5.52 7.24
CA ALA A 141 18.46 -5.88 7.95
C ALA A 141 19.27 -4.68 8.46
N GLN A 142 18.95 -3.46 8.03
CA GLN A 142 19.59 -2.22 8.48
C GLN A 142 18.79 -1.50 9.57
N ILE A 143 17.62 -2.03 9.96
CA ILE A 143 16.81 -1.48 11.03
C ILE A 143 17.28 -2.11 12.34
N ASN A 144 17.79 -1.28 13.26
CA ASN A 144 18.16 -1.74 14.60
C ASN A 144 16.90 -2.11 15.37
N HIS A 145 16.67 -3.40 15.64
CA HIS A 145 15.52 -3.83 16.43
C HIS A 145 15.71 -3.54 17.92
#